data_AF-A0A4S4M7I5-F1
#
_entry.id   AF-A0A4S4M7I5-F1
#
_cell.length_a   1.000
_cell.length_b   1.000
_cell.length_c   1.000
_cell.angle_alpha   90.00
_cell.angle_beta   90.00
_cell.angle_gamma   90.00
#
_symmetry.space_group_name_H-M   'P 1'
#
loop_
_entity.id
_entity.type
_entity.pdbx_description
1 polymer ?
#
loop_
_entity_poly.entity_id
_entity_poly.type
_entity_poly.pdbx_seq_one_letter_code
_entity_poly.pdbx_strand_id
1 'polypeptide(L)'
;TYAAAACVFAPGPDPSVTYSPLSHLVLFVQPYPHSNETYIVDLGFGGSGPLRPILFSDGEEHPEDVVWGSLPPERHRIVRAAYPSSSIETSEGSGIAPLRDWHMQVTHTPLSAVRAEWTTLYTFSEAEFFQTDINAASFEVSARPSIFQANVICMREFEVNLEDIRSQSVYDPERDKEELKVFESESAKGTRWVGKWTLGDRGTTVTRKIGAKTFDAKVLRNEAERVRVLRDVFRIELHE
;
A
#
# COMPACT_ATOMS: atom_id res chain seq x y z
N THR A 1 10.29 1.12 18.68
CA THR A 1 9.34 0.59 17.69
C THR A 1 8.18 -0.03 18.41
N TYR A 2 6.96 0.24 17.97
CA TYR A 2 5.75 -0.44 18.42
C TYR A 2 4.84 -0.71 17.22
N ALA A 3 3.85 -1.57 17.40
CA ALA A 3 2.87 -1.91 16.38
C ALA A 3 1.52 -1.27 16.68
N ALA A 4 0.75 -0.99 15.63
CA ALA A 4 -0.65 -0.59 15.72
C ALA A 4 -1.50 -1.42 14.77
N ALA A 5 -2.80 -1.49 15.06
CA ALA A 5 -3.75 -2.14 14.17
C ALA A 5 -4.45 -1.12 13.27
N ALA A 6 -4.80 -1.60 12.08
CA ALA A 6 -5.48 -0.83 11.06
C ALA A 6 -6.70 -1.58 10.51
N CYS A 7 -7.72 -0.83 10.13
CA CYS A 7 -8.87 -1.30 9.36
C CYS A 7 -8.64 -0.97 7.88
N VAL A 8 -8.58 -2.00 7.05
CA VAL A 8 -8.42 -1.87 5.59
C VAL A 8 -9.71 -1.36 4.98
N PHE A 9 -9.57 -0.41 4.07
CA PHE A 9 -10.64 0.05 3.21
C PHE A 9 -10.80 -0.93 2.04
N ALA A 10 -11.87 -1.72 2.04
CA ALA A 10 -12.20 -2.57 0.92
C ALA A 10 -13.19 -1.83 0.01
N PRO A 11 -12.86 -1.51 -1.26
CA PRO A 11 -13.85 -1.01 -2.20
C PRO A 11 -14.88 -2.10 -2.44
N GLY A 12 -16.08 -1.92 -1.88
CA GLY A 12 -17.23 -2.80 -2.11
C GLY A 12 -17.91 -2.49 -3.45
N PRO A 13 -18.80 -3.37 -3.94
CA PRO A 13 -19.67 -3.08 -5.08
C PRO A 13 -20.73 -2.00 -4.77
N ASP A 14 -20.97 -1.72 -3.48
CA ASP A 14 -21.80 -0.63 -2.99
C ASP A 14 -20.89 0.57 -2.64
N PRO A 15 -21.27 1.83 -2.96
CA PRO A 15 -20.58 3.03 -2.46
C PRO A 15 -20.48 3.13 -0.93
N SER A 16 -21.14 2.25 -0.16
CA SER A 16 -20.95 2.18 1.27
C SER A 16 -19.54 1.71 1.65
N VAL A 17 -18.81 2.60 2.31
CA VAL A 17 -17.47 2.34 2.84
C VAL A 17 -17.55 1.22 3.89
N THR A 18 -16.96 0.07 3.57
CA THR A 18 -16.86 -1.05 4.52
C THR A 18 -15.41 -1.18 4.99
N TYR A 19 -15.19 -0.88 6.26
CA TYR A 19 -13.92 -1.13 6.93
C TYR A 19 -13.83 -2.61 7.34
N SER A 20 -12.64 -3.19 7.17
CA SER A 20 -12.33 -4.48 7.78
C SER A 20 -12.28 -4.38 9.30
N PRO A 21 -12.25 -5.51 10.02
CA PRO A 21 -11.76 -5.54 11.39
C PRO A 21 -10.32 -4.97 11.51
N LEU A 22 -9.86 -4.77 12.74
CA LEU A 22 -8.48 -4.42 13.09
C LEU A 22 -7.54 -5.60 12.81
N SER A 23 -7.29 -5.86 11.53
CA SER A 23 -6.59 -7.05 11.06
C SER A 23 -5.35 -6.76 10.22
N HIS A 24 -5.08 -5.49 9.93
CA HIS A 24 -3.85 -5.06 9.28
C HIS A 24 -2.86 -4.49 10.29
N LEU A 25 -1.59 -4.84 10.15
CA LEU A 25 -0.52 -4.47 11.09
C LEU A 25 0.32 -3.34 10.49
N VAL A 26 0.54 -2.28 11.27
CA VAL A 26 1.38 -1.14 10.89
C VAL A 26 2.42 -0.93 11.99
N LEU A 27 3.64 -0.52 11.63
CA LEU A 27 4.73 -0.30 12.59
C LEU A 27 5.06 1.18 12.72
N PHE A 28 5.28 1.61 13.96
CA PHE A 28 5.78 2.93 14.32
C PHE A 28 7.24 2.80 14.75
N VAL A 29 8.14 3.47 14.04
CA VAL A 29 9.59 3.33 14.19
C VAL A 29 10.22 4.68 14.51
N GLN A 30 11.02 4.74 15.57
CA GLN A 30 11.85 5.90 15.91
C GLN A 30 13.31 5.49 15.71
N PRO A 31 13.90 5.72 14.52
CA PRO A 31 15.20 5.15 14.16
C PRO A 31 16.38 5.91 14.77
N TYR A 32 16.20 7.19 15.13
CA TYR A 32 17.29 8.05 15.58
C TYR A 32 17.34 8.11 17.12
N PRO A 33 18.50 7.81 17.74
CA PRO A 33 18.70 8.04 19.16
C PRO A 33 18.43 9.51 19.52
N HIS A 34 17.71 9.73 20.62
CA HIS A 34 17.39 11.07 21.12
C HIS A 34 16.50 11.94 20.20
N SER A 35 15.80 11.34 19.23
CA SER A 35 14.74 11.99 18.45
C SER A 35 13.37 11.46 18.86
N ASN A 36 12.34 12.27 18.70
CA ASN A 36 10.92 11.87 18.78
C ASN A 36 10.29 11.67 17.39
N GLU A 37 11.07 11.82 16.31
CA GLU A 37 10.61 11.56 14.95
C GLU A 37 10.18 10.11 14.80
N THR A 38 8.90 9.94 14.49
CA THR A 38 8.29 8.63 14.33
C THR A 38 7.95 8.44 12.87
N TYR A 39 8.28 7.28 12.33
CA TYR A 39 7.98 6.89 10.97
C TYR A 39 6.99 5.73 10.97
N ILE A 40 6.03 5.79 10.07
CA ILE A 40 5.15 4.67 9.75
C ILE A 40 5.85 3.79 8.73
N VAL A 41 5.93 2.50 9.05
CA VAL A 41 6.47 1.45 8.20
C VAL A 41 5.43 0.35 8.07
N ASP A 42 5.08 0.03 6.82
CA ASP A 42 4.13 -1.02 6.50
C ASP A 42 4.71 -1.90 5.40
N LEU A 43 5.04 -3.13 5.78
CA LEU A 43 5.60 -4.16 4.89
C LEU A 43 4.56 -5.23 4.54
N GLY A 44 3.34 -5.12 5.09
CA GLY A 44 2.34 -6.19 5.09
C GLY A 44 1.12 -5.91 4.21
N PHE A 45 0.89 -4.67 3.79
CA PHE A 45 -0.32 -4.31 3.04
C PHE A 45 -0.36 -4.92 1.64
N GLY A 46 0.81 -5.11 1.02
CA GLY A 46 0.92 -5.61 -0.33
C GLY A 46 0.65 -4.55 -1.40
N GLY A 47 -0.35 -4.79 -2.26
CA GLY A 47 -0.44 -4.27 -3.64
C GLY A 47 -0.12 -2.79 -3.80
N SER A 48 -0.90 -1.95 -3.13
CA SER A 48 -0.81 -0.48 -3.18
C SER A 48 -0.23 0.11 -1.90
N GLY A 49 0.37 -0.71 -1.03
CA GLY A 49 0.94 -0.26 0.24
C GLY A 49 2.11 0.69 0.03
N PRO A 50 2.46 1.49 1.04
CA PRO A 50 3.65 2.32 0.99
C PRO A 50 4.89 1.43 0.90
N LEU A 51 5.89 1.89 0.15
CA LEU A 51 7.14 1.16 -0.07
C LEU A 51 8.33 1.79 0.66
N ARG A 52 8.06 2.89 1.37
CA ARG A 52 9.04 3.72 2.05
C ARG A 52 8.48 4.11 3.41
N PRO A 53 9.34 4.25 4.44
CA PRO A 53 8.93 4.87 5.69
C PRO A 53 8.35 6.26 5.41
N ILE A 54 7.23 6.58 6.05
CA ILE A 54 6.57 7.88 5.95
C ILE A 54 6.69 8.56 7.31
N LEU A 55 7.08 9.83 7.35
CA LEU A 55 7.08 10.56 8.62
C LEU A 55 5.65 10.58 9.18
N PHE A 56 5.52 10.34 10.48
CA PHE A 56 4.23 10.35 11.15
C PHE A 56 3.80 11.79 11.45
N SER A 57 3.30 12.44 10.40
CA SER A 57 2.81 13.81 10.37
C SER A 57 1.55 13.89 9.50
N ASP A 58 0.80 14.98 9.61
CA ASP A 58 -0.34 15.22 8.73
C ASP A 58 0.12 15.76 7.38
N GLY A 59 0.08 14.94 6.34
CA GLY A 59 0.49 15.28 4.98
C GLY A 59 -0.45 16.25 4.25
N GLU A 60 -1.57 16.68 4.84
CA GLU A 60 -2.28 17.88 4.39
C GLU A 60 -1.62 19.16 4.90
N GLU A 61 -1.11 19.14 6.12
CA GLU A 61 -0.39 20.26 6.74
C GLU A 61 1.10 20.28 6.34
N HIS A 62 1.68 19.11 6.05
CA HIS A 62 3.07 18.87 5.71
C HIS A 62 3.24 18.14 4.37
N PRO A 63 3.01 18.81 3.22
CA PRO A 63 3.14 18.21 1.90
C PRO A 63 4.55 17.68 1.57
N GLU A 64 5.58 18.16 2.28
CA GLU A 64 6.96 17.69 2.19
C GLU A 64 7.16 16.24 2.68
N ASP A 65 6.25 15.75 3.54
CA ASP A 65 6.30 14.39 4.08
C ASP A 65 5.59 13.35 3.19
N VAL A 66 5.02 13.80 2.07
CA VAL A 66 4.49 12.93 1.03
C VAL A 66 5.64 12.16 0.39
N VAL A 67 5.56 10.84 0.40
CA VAL A 67 6.60 9.98 -0.19
C VAL A 67 6.16 9.44 -1.54
N TRP A 68 7.14 9.12 -2.39
CA TRP A 68 6.88 8.34 -3.59
C TRP A 68 6.49 6.90 -3.26
N GLY A 69 5.65 6.33 -4.12
CA GLY A 69 5.34 4.90 -4.18
C GLY A 69 6.21 4.15 -5.18
N SER A 70 5.66 3.15 -5.85
CA SER A 70 6.41 2.22 -6.72
C SER A 70 7.11 2.90 -7.89
N LEU A 71 6.44 3.90 -8.48
CA LEU A 71 6.86 4.68 -9.64
C LEU A 71 6.04 5.98 -9.71
N PRO A 72 6.52 7.11 -10.26
CA PRO A 72 5.65 8.26 -10.50
C PRO A 72 4.47 7.88 -11.44
N PRO A 73 3.26 8.40 -11.21
CA PRO A 73 2.91 9.44 -10.25
C PRO A 73 2.43 8.90 -8.88
N GLU A 74 2.67 7.63 -8.54
CA GLU A 74 2.22 7.06 -7.27
C GLU A 74 2.87 7.77 -6.08
N ARG A 75 2.06 8.30 -5.17
CA ARG A 75 2.51 8.94 -3.92
C ARG A 75 1.66 8.48 -2.75
N HIS A 76 2.25 8.48 -1.56
CA HIS A 76 1.60 8.11 -0.32
C HIS A 76 1.72 9.22 0.71
N ARG A 77 0.69 9.36 1.55
CA ARG A 77 0.67 10.28 2.68
C ARG A 77 -0.15 9.71 3.83
N ILE A 78 0.05 10.27 5.00
CA ILE A 78 -0.80 10.04 6.17
C ILE A 78 -1.53 11.35 6.46
N VAL A 79 -2.80 11.30 6.83
CA VAL A 79 -3.59 12.49 7.19
C VAL A 79 -4.43 12.20 8.42
N ARG A 80 -4.70 13.21 9.26
CA ARG A 80 -5.71 13.07 10.31
C ARG A 80 -7.09 13.12 9.67
N ALA A 81 -7.96 12.20 10.06
CA ALA A 81 -9.30 12.13 9.51
C ALA A 81 -10.30 11.59 10.55
N ALA A 82 -11.58 11.84 10.29
CA ALA A 82 -12.66 11.24 11.06
C ALA A 82 -13.04 9.88 10.46
N TYR A 83 -13.39 8.94 11.34
CA TYR A 83 -14.07 7.73 10.91
C TYR A 83 -15.42 8.08 10.25
N PRO A 84 -15.69 7.67 8.99
CA PRO A 84 -16.89 8.07 8.25
C PRO A 84 -18.22 7.72 8.93
N SER A 85 -18.24 6.69 9.77
CA SER A 85 -19.44 6.26 10.51
C SER A 85 -19.31 6.48 12.03
N SER A 86 -18.55 7.51 12.43
CA SER A 86 -18.40 7.88 13.84
C SER A 86 -19.75 8.19 14.48
N SER A 87 -20.02 7.59 15.64
CA SER A 87 -21.19 7.91 16.48
C SER A 87 -20.89 9.00 17.51
N ILE A 88 -19.68 9.55 17.50
CA ILE A 88 -19.22 10.61 18.40
C ILE A 88 -18.99 11.90 17.63
N GLU A 89 -19.24 13.00 18.32
CA GLU A 89 -19.09 14.36 17.84
C GLU A 89 -17.99 15.09 18.60
N THR A 90 -17.40 16.10 17.98
CA THR A 90 -16.38 16.98 18.60
C THR A 90 -16.94 17.77 19.79
N SER A 91 -18.20 18.15 19.71
CA SER A 91 -18.99 18.74 20.80
C SER A 91 -20.46 18.35 20.65
N GLU A 92 -21.21 18.39 21.76
CA GLU A 92 -22.62 18.02 21.80
C GLU A 92 -23.46 18.79 20.77
N GLY A 93 -24.09 18.08 19.84
CA GLY A 93 -24.99 18.63 18.84
C GLY A 93 -24.28 19.27 17.64
N SER A 94 -22.97 19.10 17.50
CA SER A 94 -22.21 19.65 16.37
C SER A 94 -22.44 18.88 15.07
N GLY A 95 -22.76 17.59 15.13
CA GLY A 95 -22.79 16.70 13.96
C GLY A 95 -21.43 16.50 13.28
N ILE A 96 -20.34 16.99 13.88
CA ILE A 96 -18.99 16.93 13.31
C ILE A 96 -18.19 15.85 14.02
N ALA A 97 -17.82 14.81 13.29
CA ALA A 97 -17.00 13.73 13.82
C ALA A 97 -15.56 14.19 14.13
N PRO A 98 -14.95 13.75 15.24
CA PRO A 98 -13.60 14.16 15.63
C PRO A 98 -12.52 13.49 14.77
N LEU A 99 -11.45 14.22 14.45
CA LEU A 99 -10.29 13.76 13.67
C LEU A 99 -9.33 12.94 14.55
N ARG A 100 -9.77 11.77 15.02
CA ARG A 100 -9.00 10.93 15.97
C ARG A 100 -8.16 9.87 15.28
N ASP A 101 -8.46 9.56 14.04
CA ASP A 101 -7.82 8.48 13.30
C ASP A 101 -6.85 9.01 12.26
N TRP A 102 -5.95 8.14 11.84
CA TRP A 102 -4.97 8.41 10.80
C TRP A 102 -5.30 7.59 9.56
N HIS A 103 -5.36 8.24 8.40
CA HIS A 103 -5.65 7.59 7.15
C HIS A 103 -4.38 7.48 6.31
N MET A 104 -3.97 6.25 5.98
CA MET A 104 -2.97 6.02 4.95
C MET A 104 -3.62 6.20 3.58
N GLN A 105 -3.12 7.14 2.80
CA GLN A 105 -3.67 7.48 1.50
C GLN A 105 -2.66 7.26 0.39
N VAL A 106 -3.16 6.88 -0.79
CA VAL A 106 -2.39 6.80 -2.03
C VAL A 106 -3.05 7.66 -3.10
N THR A 107 -2.25 8.26 -3.97
CA THR A 107 -2.72 8.91 -5.19
C THR A 107 -1.95 8.40 -6.38
N HIS A 108 -2.65 8.27 -7.51
CA HIS A 108 -2.07 8.02 -8.84
C HIS A 108 -2.37 9.19 -9.79
N THR A 109 -2.81 10.33 -9.25
CA THR A 109 -3.15 11.48 -10.07
C THR A 109 -1.89 11.99 -10.80
N PRO A 110 -1.97 12.25 -12.12
CA PRO A 110 -0.85 12.79 -12.90
C PRO A 110 -0.22 14.03 -12.27
N LEU A 111 1.09 14.22 -12.47
CA LEU A 111 1.83 15.34 -11.88
C LEU A 111 1.36 16.71 -12.38
N SER A 112 0.85 16.74 -13.60
CA SER A 112 0.29 17.94 -14.25
C SER A 112 -1.10 18.34 -13.74
N ALA A 113 -1.73 17.51 -12.91
CA ALA A 113 -3.07 17.79 -12.42
C ALA A 113 -3.07 18.94 -11.41
N VAL A 114 -4.09 19.80 -11.49
CA VAL A 114 -4.27 20.95 -10.58
C VAL A 114 -4.50 20.50 -9.13
N ARG A 115 -5.14 19.35 -8.95
CA ARG A 115 -5.44 18.78 -7.63
C ARG A 115 -5.25 17.28 -7.66
N ALA A 116 -4.53 16.75 -6.66
CA ALA A 116 -4.41 15.32 -6.45
C ALA A 116 -5.68 14.74 -5.83
N GLU A 117 -6.14 13.61 -6.37
CA GLU A 117 -7.21 12.79 -5.81
C GLU A 117 -6.57 11.68 -4.97
N TRP A 118 -6.93 11.63 -3.70
CA TRP A 118 -6.36 10.70 -2.72
C TRP A 118 -7.37 9.64 -2.33
N THR A 119 -6.94 8.39 -2.32
CA THR A 119 -7.72 7.23 -1.91
C THR A 119 -7.20 6.70 -0.59
N THR A 120 -8.08 6.50 0.39
CA THR A 120 -7.71 5.88 1.67
C THR A 120 -7.54 4.37 1.48
N LEU A 121 -6.37 3.84 1.87
CA LEU A 121 -6.06 2.41 1.87
C LEU A 121 -6.52 1.74 3.16
N TYR A 122 -6.26 2.39 4.29
CA TYR A 122 -6.65 1.94 5.61
C TYR A 122 -6.65 3.09 6.60
N THR A 123 -7.33 2.88 7.71
CA THR A 123 -7.34 3.78 8.87
C THR A 123 -6.73 3.08 10.08
N PHE A 124 -6.01 3.82 10.91
CA PHE A 124 -5.36 3.31 12.12
C PHE A 124 -5.35 4.35 13.23
N SER A 125 -5.10 3.88 14.45
CA SER A 125 -4.89 4.73 15.63
C SER A 125 -3.49 4.56 16.18
N GLU A 126 -3.12 5.39 17.15
CA GLU A 126 -1.81 5.31 17.83
C GLU A 126 -1.78 4.28 18.96
N ALA A 127 -2.88 3.56 19.20
CA ALA A 127 -2.95 2.54 20.24
C ALA A 127 -1.98 1.38 19.94
N GLU A 128 -1.13 1.05 20.92
CA GLU A 128 -0.20 -0.07 20.81
C GLU A 128 -0.96 -1.39 20.66
N PHE A 129 -0.49 -2.22 19.74
CA PHE A 129 -1.05 -3.52 19.39
C PHE A 129 -0.05 -4.61 19.75
N PHE A 130 -0.36 -5.40 20.77
CA PHE A 130 0.58 -6.35 21.36
C PHE A 130 0.51 -7.71 20.66
N GLN A 131 1.49 -8.57 20.92
CA GLN A 131 1.57 -9.89 20.29
C GLN A 131 0.30 -10.74 20.47
N THR A 132 -0.37 -10.63 21.62
CA THR A 132 -1.64 -11.33 21.86
C THR A 132 -2.73 -10.84 20.91
N ASP A 133 -2.80 -9.53 20.67
CA ASP A 133 -3.78 -8.92 19.76
C ASP A 133 -3.45 -9.28 18.31
N ILE A 134 -2.17 -9.27 17.94
CA ILE A 134 -1.67 -9.72 16.63
C ILE A 134 -2.07 -11.18 16.36
N ASN A 135 -1.90 -12.06 17.34
CA ASN A 135 -2.29 -13.47 17.20
C ASN A 135 -3.80 -13.63 17.03
N ALA A 136 -4.60 -12.86 17.77
CA ALA A 136 -6.05 -12.88 17.67
C ALA A 136 -6.53 -12.38 16.30
N ALA A 137 -5.98 -11.27 15.81
CA ALA A 137 -6.25 -10.74 14.48
C ALA A 137 -5.81 -11.69 13.37
N SER A 138 -4.62 -12.30 13.51
CA SER A 138 -4.12 -13.29 12.56
C SER A 138 -5.03 -14.51 12.49
N PHE A 139 -5.53 -15.00 13.63
CA PHE A 139 -6.52 -16.09 13.65
C PHE A 139 -7.81 -15.70 12.93
N GLU A 140 -8.31 -14.47 13.10
CA GLU A 140 -9.49 -13.98 12.38
C GLU A 140 -9.26 -14.06 10.86
N VAL A 141 -8.13 -13.52 10.38
CA VAL A 141 -7.80 -13.49 8.95
C VAL A 141 -7.61 -14.90 8.37
N SER A 142 -6.93 -15.78 9.11
CA SER A 142 -6.53 -17.11 8.62
C SER A 142 -7.62 -18.18 8.77
N ALA A 143 -8.50 -18.07 9.77
CA ALA A 143 -9.47 -19.10 10.11
C ALA A 143 -10.89 -18.76 9.66
N ARG A 144 -11.24 -17.47 9.56
CA ARG A 144 -12.55 -17.06 9.07
C ARG A 144 -12.60 -17.16 7.54
N PRO A 145 -13.73 -17.59 6.94
CA PRO A 145 -13.92 -17.49 5.50
C PRO A 145 -13.66 -16.06 5.00
N SER A 146 -12.59 -15.89 4.25
CA SER A 146 -12.10 -14.60 3.75
C SER A 146 -11.41 -14.80 2.40
N ILE A 147 -11.03 -13.71 1.74
CA ILE A 147 -10.23 -13.79 0.51
C ILE A 147 -8.88 -14.48 0.75
N PHE A 148 -8.33 -14.43 1.96
CA PHE A 148 -7.03 -15.01 2.29
C PHE A 148 -7.13 -16.52 2.56
N GLN A 149 -8.30 -17.00 2.98
CA GLN A 149 -8.55 -18.44 3.12
C GLN A 149 -8.88 -19.08 1.77
N ALA A 150 -9.60 -18.35 0.90
CA ALA A 150 -10.09 -18.89 -0.36
C ALA A 150 -9.09 -18.81 -1.52
N ASN A 151 -8.03 -18.00 -1.41
CA ASN A 151 -7.16 -17.65 -2.53
C ASN A 151 -5.68 -17.70 -2.17
N VAL A 152 -4.86 -18.10 -3.15
CA VAL A 152 -3.41 -17.89 -3.10
C VAL A 152 -3.11 -16.51 -3.67
N ILE A 153 -2.65 -15.60 -2.81
CA ILE A 153 -2.22 -14.26 -3.20
C ILE A 153 -0.74 -14.14 -2.86
N CYS A 154 0.07 -13.80 -3.85
CA CYS A 154 1.49 -13.56 -3.64
C CYS A 154 1.93 -12.28 -4.31
N MET A 155 2.88 -11.61 -3.69
CA MET A 155 3.51 -10.44 -4.24
C MET A 155 5.02 -10.52 -4.10
N ARG A 156 5.71 -10.03 -5.12
CA ARG A 156 7.16 -9.84 -5.05
C ARG A 156 7.54 -8.58 -5.79
N GLU A 157 8.34 -7.75 -5.16
CA GLU A 157 8.91 -6.58 -5.79
C GLU A 157 10.18 -6.93 -6.57
N PHE A 158 10.49 -6.11 -7.56
CA PHE A 158 11.76 -6.12 -8.27
C PHE A 158 12.19 -4.70 -8.57
N GLU A 159 13.48 -4.43 -8.51
CA GLU A 159 14.03 -3.12 -8.81
C GLU A 159 13.84 -2.77 -10.29
N VAL A 160 13.52 -1.51 -10.57
CA VAL A 160 13.29 -0.97 -11.92
C VAL A 160 14.30 0.14 -12.18
N ASN A 161 14.98 0.05 -13.33
CA ASN A 161 15.90 1.09 -13.79
C ASN A 161 15.38 1.80 -15.05
N LEU A 162 16.13 2.81 -15.51
CA LEU A 162 15.78 3.59 -16.72
C LEU A 162 15.67 2.73 -17.99
N GLU A 163 16.49 1.70 -18.11
CA GLU A 163 16.49 0.81 -19.27
C GLU A 163 15.22 -0.05 -19.30
N ASP A 164 14.77 -0.54 -18.15
CA ASP A 164 13.48 -1.24 -18.03
C ASP A 164 12.33 -0.34 -18.50
N ILE A 165 12.34 0.93 -18.08
CA ILE A 165 11.32 1.90 -18.45
C ILE A 165 11.29 2.17 -19.95
N ARG A 166 12.47 2.39 -20.54
CA ARG A 166 12.62 2.70 -21.96
C ARG A 166 12.30 1.48 -22.84
N SER A 167 12.83 0.31 -22.48
CA SER A 167 12.65 -0.93 -23.25
C SER A 167 11.21 -1.42 -23.23
N GLN A 168 10.49 -1.23 -22.11
CA GLN A 168 9.11 -1.70 -21.97
C GLN A 168 8.07 -0.66 -22.37
N SER A 169 8.48 0.52 -22.86
CA SER A 169 7.57 1.64 -23.20
C SER A 169 6.63 1.98 -22.04
N VAL A 170 7.15 1.94 -20.81
CA VAL A 170 6.40 2.23 -19.57
C VAL A 170 5.87 3.66 -19.58
N TYR A 171 6.56 4.55 -20.27
CA TYR A 171 6.15 5.93 -20.48
C TYR A 171 6.08 6.26 -21.96
N ASP A 172 5.06 7.02 -22.33
CA ASP A 172 5.03 7.78 -23.57
C ASP A 172 5.90 9.03 -23.35
N PRO A 173 7.01 9.22 -24.08
CA PRO A 173 7.95 10.31 -23.82
C PRO A 173 7.34 11.72 -23.93
N GLU A 174 6.25 11.87 -24.69
CA GLU A 174 5.57 13.16 -24.86
C GLU A 174 4.50 13.37 -23.79
N ARG A 175 3.71 12.33 -23.48
CA ARG A 175 2.62 12.43 -22.49
C ARG A 175 3.11 12.37 -21.06
N ASP A 176 4.12 11.55 -20.80
CA ASP A 176 4.60 11.23 -19.44
C ASP A 176 5.97 11.88 -19.15
N LYS A 177 6.25 12.99 -19.85
CA LYS A 177 7.52 13.71 -19.77
C LYS A 177 7.84 14.18 -18.35
N GLU A 178 6.81 14.54 -17.58
CA GLU A 178 6.98 15.00 -16.20
C GLU A 178 7.33 13.85 -15.27
N GLU A 179 6.63 12.71 -15.39
CA GLU A 179 6.91 11.49 -14.63
C GLU A 179 8.31 10.96 -14.93
N LEU A 180 8.74 10.98 -16.20
CA LEU A 180 10.10 10.62 -16.60
C LEU A 180 11.17 11.53 -15.99
N LYS A 181 10.94 12.85 -15.98
CA LYS A 181 11.86 13.80 -15.34
C LYS A 181 11.96 13.56 -13.84
N VAL A 182 10.82 13.33 -13.16
CA VAL A 182 10.81 13.01 -11.73
C VAL A 182 11.55 11.71 -11.48
N PHE A 183 11.25 10.66 -12.26
CA PHE A 183 11.94 9.39 -12.17
C PHE A 183 13.46 9.56 -12.28
N GLU A 184 13.96 10.26 -13.31
CA GLU A 184 15.40 10.50 -13.52
C GLU A 184 16.03 11.30 -12.38
N SER A 185 15.39 12.41 -11.97
CA SER A 185 15.92 13.31 -10.94
C SER A 185 15.93 12.68 -9.54
N GLU A 186 14.88 11.95 -9.16
CA GLU A 186 14.81 11.25 -7.88
C GLU A 186 15.72 10.01 -7.86
N SER A 187 15.88 9.31 -9.00
CA SER A 187 16.87 8.23 -9.12
C SER A 187 18.29 8.77 -8.87
N ALA A 188 18.60 9.96 -9.39
CA ALA A 188 19.89 10.61 -9.16
C ALA A 188 20.11 11.01 -7.70
N LYS A 189 19.04 11.20 -6.91
CA LYS A 189 19.09 11.41 -5.45
C LYS A 189 19.18 10.10 -4.65
N GLY A 190 19.15 8.95 -5.33
CA GLY A 190 19.24 7.63 -4.70
C GLY A 190 17.89 6.96 -4.44
N THR A 191 16.78 7.52 -4.91
CA THR A 191 15.47 6.86 -4.83
C THR A 191 15.47 5.61 -5.70
N ARG A 192 15.25 4.45 -5.08
CA ARG A 192 15.06 3.19 -5.79
C ARG A 192 13.61 3.03 -6.19
N TRP A 193 13.37 2.57 -7.40
CA TRP A 193 12.05 2.33 -7.95
C TRP A 193 11.80 0.84 -8.09
N VAL A 194 10.54 0.43 -7.97
CA VAL A 194 10.19 -0.99 -7.98
C VAL A 194 8.99 -1.27 -8.85
N GLY A 195 9.08 -2.38 -9.57
CA GLY A 195 7.96 -3.06 -10.19
C GLY A 195 7.47 -4.19 -9.31
N LYS A 196 6.32 -4.76 -9.65
CA LYS A 196 5.62 -5.76 -8.85
C LYS A 196 5.23 -6.97 -9.69
N TRP A 197 5.53 -8.15 -9.18
CA TRP A 197 4.85 -9.38 -9.55
C TRP A 197 3.68 -9.61 -8.61
N THR A 198 2.53 -9.97 -9.15
CA THR A 198 1.33 -10.30 -8.37
C THR A 198 0.74 -11.59 -8.89
N LEU A 199 0.61 -12.58 -8.01
CA LEU A 199 -0.25 -13.74 -8.20
C LEU A 199 -1.60 -13.41 -7.55
N GLY A 200 -2.63 -13.28 -8.37
CA GLY A 200 -3.98 -12.91 -7.95
C GLY A 200 -5.03 -13.74 -8.67
N ASP A 201 -6.26 -13.24 -8.67
CA ASP A 201 -7.44 -13.93 -9.24
C ASP A 201 -7.52 -15.39 -8.78
N ARG A 202 -7.63 -15.57 -7.45
CA ARG A 202 -7.72 -16.90 -6.82
C ARG A 202 -6.51 -17.80 -7.10
N GLY A 203 -5.35 -17.18 -7.32
CA GLY A 203 -4.10 -17.86 -7.64
C GLY A 203 -4.04 -18.37 -9.08
N THR A 204 -4.83 -17.83 -10.00
CA THR A 204 -4.86 -18.28 -11.39
C THR A 204 -4.17 -17.33 -12.36
N THR A 205 -3.90 -16.09 -11.96
CA THR A 205 -3.27 -15.13 -12.87
C THR A 205 -2.03 -14.54 -12.22
N VAL A 206 -0.90 -14.64 -12.92
CA VAL A 206 0.33 -13.94 -12.57
C VAL A 206 0.51 -12.72 -13.47
N THR A 207 0.75 -11.57 -12.86
CA THR A 207 0.98 -10.31 -13.58
C THR A 207 2.29 -9.67 -13.16
N ARG A 208 2.98 -9.04 -14.12
CA ARG A 208 4.14 -8.18 -13.91
C ARG A 208 3.77 -6.75 -14.25
N LYS A 209 4.00 -5.83 -13.32
CA LYS A 209 3.67 -4.42 -13.46
C LYS A 209 4.84 -3.51 -13.11
N ILE A 210 4.89 -2.36 -13.76
CA ILE A 210 5.75 -1.22 -13.47
C ILE A 210 4.84 0.01 -13.54
N GLY A 211 4.65 0.69 -12.41
CA GLY A 211 3.59 1.69 -12.25
C GLY A 211 2.21 1.10 -12.58
N ALA A 212 1.40 1.83 -13.37
CA ALA A 212 0.06 1.40 -13.76
C ALA A 212 0.04 0.38 -14.92
N LYS A 213 1.16 0.15 -15.60
CA LYS A 213 1.21 -0.69 -16.81
C LYS A 213 1.49 -2.15 -16.47
N THR A 214 0.78 -3.05 -17.15
CA THR A 214 0.96 -4.50 -17.06
C THR A 214 1.70 -4.99 -18.30
N PHE A 215 2.82 -5.69 -18.10
CA PHE A 215 3.73 -6.12 -19.17
C PHE A 215 3.58 -7.58 -19.49
N ASP A 216 3.54 -8.39 -18.43
CA ASP A 216 3.32 -9.83 -18.54
C ASP A 216 2.05 -10.17 -17.77
N ALA A 217 1.12 -10.83 -18.44
CA ALA A 217 -0.04 -11.43 -17.80
C ALA A 217 -0.16 -12.86 -18.30
N LYS A 218 -0.14 -13.81 -17.37
CA LYS A 218 -0.26 -15.23 -17.69
C LYS A 218 -1.33 -15.86 -16.80
N VAL A 219 -2.30 -16.48 -17.46
CA VAL A 219 -3.28 -17.36 -16.80
C VAL A 219 -2.64 -18.75 -16.64
N LEU A 220 -2.67 -19.24 -15.41
CA LEU A 220 -2.15 -20.53 -14.97
C LEU A 220 -3.26 -21.57 -15.14
N ARG A 221 -2.96 -22.65 -15.83
CA ARG A 221 -3.98 -23.63 -16.26
C ARG A 221 -4.19 -24.76 -15.26
N ASN A 222 -3.23 -24.99 -14.37
CA ASN A 222 -3.22 -26.11 -13.44
C ASN A 222 -2.28 -25.84 -12.26
N GLU A 223 -2.35 -26.73 -11.26
CA GLU A 223 -1.54 -26.62 -10.03
C GLU A 223 -0.04 -26.64 -10.30
N ALA A 224 0.41 -27.50 -11.22
CA ALA A 224 1.82 -27.65 -11.54
C ALA A 224 2.40 -26.35 -12.15
N GLU A 225 1.61 -25.57 -12.89
CA GLU A 225 2.01 -24.24 -13.32
C GLU A 225 2.09 -23.25 -12.16
N ARG A 226 1.14 -23.30 -11.23
CA ARG A 226 1.14 -22.44 -10.04
C ARG A 226 2.32 -22.70 -9.13
N VAL A 227 2.61 -23.96 -8.80
CA VAL A 227 3.77 -24.34 -7.98
C VAL A 227 5.07 -23.90 -8.63
N ARG A 228 5.21 -24.06 -9.96
CA ARG A 228 6.38 -23.56 -10.69
C ARG A 228 6.51 -22.04 -10.61
N VAL A 229 5.40 -21.30 -10.75
CA VAL A 229 5.41 -19.83 -10.61
C VAL A 229 5.76 -19.40 -9.18
N LEU A 230 5.22 -20.05 -8.16
CA LEU A 230 5.58 -19.80 -6.76
C LEU A 230 7.09 -19.91 -6.54
N ARG A 231 7.72 -20.95 -7.08
CA ARG A 231 9.17 -21.16 -6.99
C ARG A 231 9.96 -20.17 -7.86
N ASP A 232 9.65 -20.10 -9.15
CA ASP A 232 10.47 -19.41 -10.14
C ASP A 232 10.32 -17.88 -10.05
N VAL A 233 9.10 -17.40 -9.78
CA VAL A 233 8.76 -15.97 -9.68
C VAL A 233 8.72 -15.50 -8.24
N PHE A 234 8.08 -16.23 -7.32
CA PHE A 234 7.91 -15.74 -5.93
C PHE A 234 8.98 -16.23 -4.95
N ARG A 235 9.86 -17.16 -5.38
CA ARG A 235 10.90 -17.78 -4.53
C ARG A 235 10.33 -18.51 -3.31
N ILE A 236 9.14 -19.07 -3.47
CA ILE A 236 8.46 -19.88 -2.45
C ILE A 236 8.57 -21.34 -2.86
N GLU A 237 9.22 -22.13 -2.01
CA GLU A 237 9.28 -23.58 -2.15
C GLU A 237 8.22 -24.22 -1.24
N LEU A 238 7.46 -25.15 -1.80
CA LEU A 238 6.50 -25.95 -1.03
C LEU A 238 7.18 -27.28 -0.70
N HIS A 239 7.22 -27.62 0.58
CA HIS A 239 7.62 -28.95 1.04
C HIS A 239 6.36 -29.79 1.30
N GLU A 240 6.46 -31.10 1.06
CA GLU A 240 5.41 -32.06 1.38
C GLU A 240 5.21 -32.21 2.90
#